data_AF-A0A9P9XN84-F1
#
_entry.id   AF-A0A9P9XN84-F1
#
_cell.length_a   1.000
_cell.length_b   1.000
_cell.length_c   1.000
_cell.angle_alpha   90.00
_cell.angle_beta   90.00
_cell.angle_gamma   90.00
#
_symmetry.space_group_name_H-M   'P 1'
#
loop_
_entity.id
_entity.type
_entity.pdbx_description
1 polymer ?
#
loop_
_entity_poly.entity_id
_entity_poly.type
_entity_poly.pdbx_seq_one_letter_code
_entity_poly.pdbx_strand_id
1 'polypeptide(L)'
;MASNTIEVYQAPSGLPINQDFIVEARPSKAYASGDAPQQWRQIPAYAVEVANANMTRHTFNKHTVALASFDLNTPTTISIKYTASVIETAVIRPLSLGITAQVENDKIVFNLDQPRDLMIEINGDKWKALHLLTNQIDKDAPTADSEDIWYFGPGINQGSAYSKVADGINLMVPSGKIVYLAGGAFITCRLNFIDVSNSSVQGHGFILRPEGGYVYRELGGAITMSRASNIKVEGVTSLGAEGFSLSAGECHNILINRYRSFSFSGNGDGVDFFCSSDITIENCFLRNSDDNIALYSHRWNWYGDSHNITIRNCVLLPDIAHAINMGTHGNPAKPETTSNIRISNIDILDHEENQVWYQGCIAINAADENLFHDIHIEDVRVERITKGQLINIRTMQNATWTTAPGRGIRNVHIKNMSANLRDSKVFNPSMIMGYDRDRMVKNITFENLRIGEEIMHEEMPKPRWYMVDDLVPIFANEHVEGLKFRKSAE
;
A
#
# COMPACT_ATOMS: atom_id res chain seq x y z
N MET A 1 31.06 23.89 0.05
CA MET A 1 30.44 23.31 1.25
C MET A 1 30.42 21.81 1.06
N ALA A 2 30.79 21.01 2.06
CA ALA A 2 30.62 19.56 1.94
C ALA A 2 29.12 19.28 1.77
N SER A 3 28.73 18.77 0.60
CA SER A 3 27.38 18.29 0.35
C SER A 3 27.01 17.32 1.45
N ASN A 4 26.00 17.61 2.28
CA ASN A 4 25.48 16.63 3.22
C ASN A 4 25.07 15.39 2.41
N THR A 5 25.58 14.23 2.80
CA THR A 5 25.31 12.95 2.11
C THR A 5 24.15 12.19 2.73
N ILE A 6 23.78 12.56 3.95
CA ILE A 6 22.66 12.07 4.74
C ILE A 6 22.00 13.30 5.40
N GLU A 7 20.68 13.41 5.36
CA GLU A 7 19.91 14.43 6.07
C GLU A 7 18.96 13.76 7.06
N VAL A 8 19.05 14.19 8.32
CA VAL A 8 18.22 13.67 9.41
C VAL A 8 17.44 14.83 10.00
N TYR A 9 16.15 14.61 10.20
CA TYR A 9 15.23 15.62 10.71
C TYR A 9 14.94 15.36 12.18
N GLN A 10 14.91 16.42 12.99
CA GLN A 10 14.56 16.31 14.40
C GLN A 10 13.06 16.03 14.54
N ALA A 11 12.69 15.20 15.52
CA ALA A 11 11.29 14.99 15.85
C ALA A 11 10.70 16.27 16.47
N PRO A 12 9.57 16.79 15.97
CA PRO A 12 8.85 17.85 16.64
C PRO A 12 8.46 17.47 18.07
N SER A 13 8.44 18.45 18.98
CA SER A 13 7.99 18.25 20.35
C SER A 13 6.55 17.75 20.38
N GLY A 14 6.26 16.74 21.21
CA GLY A 14 4.94 16.16 21.38
C GLY A 14 4.62 14.96 20.48
N LEU A 15 5.46 14.64 19.48
CA LEU A 15 5.29 13.40 18.72
C LEU A 15 5.80 12.19 19.52
N PRO A 16 5.01 11.10 19.61
CA PRO A 16 5.45 9.87 20.26
C PRO A 16 6.71 9.27 19.61
N ILE A 17 7.70 8.92 20.43
CA ILE A 17 8.94 8.24 20.01
C ILE A 17 8.93 6.81 20.53
N ASN A 18 9.21 5.87 19.65
CA ASN A 18 9.43 4.48 20.00
C ASN A 18 10.82 4.34 20.64
N GLN A 19 10.88 3.91 21.90
CA GLN A 19 12.13 3.75 22.65
C GLN A 19 12.80 2.39 22.44
N ASP A 20 12.10 1.46 21.79
CA ASP A 20 12.58 0.10 21.59
C ASP A 20 13.61 0.03 20.47
N PHE A 21 13.57 0.97 19.51
CA PHE A 21 14.46 1.01 18.37
C PHE A 21 15.40 2.22 18.42
N ILE A 22 16.71 1.96 18.47
CA ILE A 22 17.75 2.98 18.30
C ILE A 22 18.32 2.82 16.89
N VAL A 23 18.09 3.83 16.04
CA VAL A 23 18.44 3.81 14.62
C VAL A 23 19.57 4.80 14.36
N GLU A 24 20.63 4.32 13.70
CA GLU A 24 21.79 5.11 13.36
C GLU A 24 22.17 4.87 11.89
N ALA A 25 22.61 5.93 11.19
CA ALA A 25 23.11 5.85 9.82
C ALA A 25 24.42 6.60 9.66
N ARG A 26 25.27 6.13 8.73
CA ARG A 26 26.47 6.84 8.29
C ARG A 26 26.82 6.50 6.84
N PRO A 27 27.58 7.34 6.11
CA PRO A 27 28.07 6.97 4.79
C PRO A 27 28.94 5.71 4.87
N SER A 28 28.74 4.78 3.94
CA SER A 28 29.47 3.51 3.89
C SER A 28 30.99 3.74 3.80
N LYS A 29 31.78 2.93 4.51
CA LYS A 29 33.25 3.08 4.59
C LYS A 29 33.94 3.13 3.22
N ALA A 30 33.46 2.35 2.26
CA ALA A 30 33.99 2.31 0.89
C ALA A 30 33.79 3.63 0.11
N TYR A 31 32.85 4.46 0.53
CA TYR A 31 32.52 5.76 -0.07
C TYR A 31 33.02 6.96 0.73
N ALA A 32 33.58 6.72 1.91
CA ALA A 32 34.17 7.77 2.72
C ALA A 32 35.48 8.22 2.08
N SER A 33 35.53 9.47 1.58
CA SER A 33 36.82 10.09 1.28
C SER A 33 37.61 10.15 2.58
N GLY A 34 38.82 9.60 2.59
CA GLY A 34 39.73 9.64 3.73
C GLY A 34 39.77 11.06 4.29
N ASP A 35 39.40 11.19 5.57
CA ASP A 35 39.34 12.41 6.41
C ASP A 35 37.94 12.89 6.83
N ALA A 36 36.83 12.39 6.25
CA ALA A 36 35.49 12.72 6.76
C ALA A 36 35.13 11.88 8.01
N PRO A 37 34.70 12.48 9.14
CA PRO A 37 34.28 11.74 10.32
C PRO A 37 33.15 10.76 9.99
N GLN A 38 33.41 9.48 10.20
CA GLN A 38 32.47 8.35 10.10
C GLN A 38 31.47 8.32 11.27
N GLN A 39 30.95 9.49 11.65
CA GLN A 39 30.08 9.62 12.80
C GLN A 39 28.69 9.08 12.47
N TRP A 40 28.20 8.20 13.34
CA TRP A 40 26.83 7.75 13.33
C TRP A 40 25.89 8.92 13.61
N ARG A 41 24.90 9.11 12.73
CA ARG A 41 23.80 10.05 12.92
C ARG A 41 22.60 9.28 13.44
N GLN A 42 22.12 9.64 14.62
CA GLN A 42 20.92 9.05 15.20
C GLN A 42 19.68 9.57 14.48
N ILE A 43 18.81 8.66 14.07
CA ILE A 43 17.54 8.95 13.39
C ILE A 43 16.39 8.72 14.39
N PRO A 44 15.49 9.70 14.59
CA PRO A 44 14.33 9.49 15.44
C PRO A 44 13.45 8.35 14.93
N ALA A 45 13.02 7.47 15.84
CA ALA A 45 12.04 6.42 15.57
C ALA A 45 10.69 6.86 16.14
N TYR A 46 9.76 7.26 15.29
CA TYR A 46 8.40 7.62 15.68
C TYR A 46 7.62 6.37 16.10
N ALA A 47 6.78 6.50 17.12
CA ALA A 47 5.83 5.46 17.50
C ALA A 47 4.57 5.60 16.64
N VAL A 48 4.27 4.57 15.85
CA VAL A 48 3.15 4.56 14.91
C VAL A 48 2.21 3.42 15.27
N GLU A 49 0.92 3.72 15.33
CA GLU A 49 -0.11 2.71 15.61
C GLU A 49 -0.52 2.00 14.31
N VAL A 50 -0.61 0.68 14.38
CA VAL A 50 -1.20 -0.22 13.38
C VAL A 50 -2.16 -1.18 14.08
N ALA A 51 -3.00 -1.91 13.35
CA ALA A 51 -3.94 -2.82 14.00
C ALA A 51 -4.37 -4.01 13.16
N ASN A 52 -4.64 -5.13 13.85
CA ASN A 52 -5.41 -6.25 13.31
C ASN A 52 -6.75 -6.42 14.03
N ALA A 53 -7.63 -7.23 13.45
CA ALA A 53 -8.96 -7.52 14.01
C ALA A 53 -8.87 -8.44 15.25
N ASN A 54 -9.59 -8.07 16.32
CA ASN A 54 -9.85 -8.95 17.46
C ASN A 54 -11.27 -9.54 17.36
N MET A 55 -11.36 -10.75 16.81
CA MET A 55 -12.63 -11.45 16.60
C MET A 55 -13.32 -11.86 17.91
N THR A 56 -12.60 -11.97 19.03
CA THR A 56 -13.16 -12.35 20.33
C THR A 56 -13.79 -11.17 21.06
N ARG A 57 -13.20 -9.98 20.93
CA ARG A 57 -13.68 -8.75 21.61
C ARG A 57 -14.53 -7.85 20.73
N HIS A 58 -14.61 -8.14 19.42
CA HIS A 58 -15.25 -7.28 18.42
C HIS A 58 -14.64 -5.86 18.39
N THR A 59 -13.31 -5.79 18.53
CA THR A 59 -12.51 -4.55 18.52
C THR A 59 -11.28 -4.73 17.65
N PHE A 60 -10.46 -3.69 17.52
CA PHE A 60 -9.12 -3.78 16.93
C PHE A 60 -8.07 -3.99 18.03
N ASN A 61 -7.09 -4.86 17.77
CA ASN A 61 -5.87 -4.93 18.58
C ASN A 61 -4.89 -3.92 18.00
N LYS A 62 -4.66 -2.83 18.73
CA LYS A 62 -3.66 -1.83 18.33
C LYS A 62 -2.27 -2.30 18.75
N HIS A 63 -1.30 -2.09 17.87
CA HIS A 63 0.10 -2.37 18.09
C HIS A 63 0.91 -1.14 17.74
N THR A 64 1.89 -0.80 18.58
CA THR A 64 2.81 0.29 18.33
C THR A 64 4.06 -0.25 17.63
N VAL A 65 4.29 0.18 16.40
CA VAL A 65 5.52 -0.11 15.63
C VAL A 65 6.43 1.11 15.57
N ALA A 66 7.67 0.93 15.15
CA ALA A 66 8.60 2.03 14.92
C ALA A 66 8.62 2.46 13.45
N LEU A 67 8.77 3.76 13.21
CA LEU A 67 9.02 4.33 11.90
C LEU A 67 10.17 5.34 11.97
N ALA A 68 11.19 5.17 11.14
CA ALA A 68 12.30 6.10 10.99
C ALA A 68 12.36 6.60 9.54
N SER A 69 12.60 7.89 9.34
CA SER A 69 12.69 8.51 8.02
C SER A 69 13.87 9.46 7.92
N PHE A 70 14.62 9.38 6.82
CA PHE A 70 15.76 10.25 6.54
C PHE A 70 16.13 10.21 5.04
N ASP A 71 16.91 11.20 4.59
CA ASP A 71 17.28 11.31 3.19
C ASP A 71 18.77 11.01 2.98
N LEU A 72 19.12 10.44 1.83
CA LEU A 72 20.49 10.04 1.50
C LEU A 72 20.80 10.16 0.00
N ASN A 73 22.06 10.47 -0.31
CA ASN A 73 22.57 10.56 -1.70
C ASN A 73 23.81 9.68 -1.95
N THR A 74 24.25 8.91 -0.96
CA THR A 74 25.41 8.02 -1.07
C THR A 74 25.11 6.68 -0.43
N PRO A 75 25.82 5.60 -0.82
CA PRO A 75 25.75 4.35 -0.10
C PRO A 75 25.93 4.55 1.41
N THR A 76 25.02 4.00 2.19
CA THR A 76 24.84 4.29 3.62
C THR A 76 24.77 2.99 4.40
N THR A 77 25.56 2.89 5.48
CA THR A 77 25.46 1.80 6.46
C THR A 77 24.42 2.17 7.51
N ILE A 78 23.51 1.24 7.79
CA ILE A 78 22.47 1.35 8.80
C ILE A 78 22.82 0.43 9.97
N SER A 79 22.62 0.91 11.19
CA SER A 79 22.75 0.18 12.44
C SER A 79 21.48 0.36 13.26
N ILE A 80 20.83 -0.75 13.62
CA ILE A 80 19.61 -0.75 14.43
C ILE A 80 19.89 -1.57 15.69
N LYS A 81 19.60 -1.01 16.85
CA LYS A 81 19.51 -1.75 18.11
C LYS A 81 18.04 -1.89 18.51
N TYR A 82 17.63 -3.09 18.88
CA TYR A 82 16.34 -3.35 19.52
C TYR A 82 16.56 -3.58 21.02
N THR A 83 15.88 -2.83 21.88
CA THR A 83 16.15 -2.80 23.33
C THR A 83 15.11 -3.53 24.17
N ALA A 84 13.94 -3.83 23.61
CA ALA A 84 12.84 -4.46 24.35
C ALA A 84 13.03 -5.98 24.57
N SER A 85 13.79 -6.67 23.72
CA SER A 85 14.19 -8.08 23.96
C SER A 85 15.40 -8.47 23.10
N VAL A 86 15.93 -9.68 23.32
CA VAL A 86 17.04 -10.25 22.54
C VAL A 86 16.63 -10.44 21.08
N ILE A 87 17.53 -10.13 20.16
CA ILE A 87 17.35 -10.38 18.71
C ILE A 87 17.84 -11.80 18.40
N GLU A 88 16.90 -12.74 18.29
CA GLU A 88 17.18 -14.10 17.83
C GLU A 88 17.25 -14.16 16.30
N THR A 89 16.32 -13.47 15.64
CA THR A 89 16.29 -13.34 14.18
C THR A 89 15.86 -11.93 13.76
N ALA A 90 16.34 -11.49 12.61
CA ALA A 90 15.92 -10.25 11.97
C ALA A 90 15.76 -10.48 10.47
N VAL A 91 14.65 -10.01 9.90
CA VAL A 91 14.36 -10.13 8.47
C VAL A 91 14.09 -8.74 7.90
N ILE A 92 14.77 -8.41 6.80
CA ILE A 92 14.55 -7.15 6.07
C ILE A 92 13.64 -7.45 4.88
N ARG A 93 12.50 -6.77 4.84
CA ARG A 93 11.46 -6.91 3.82
C ARG A 93 11.33 -5.62 3.00
N PRO A 94 10.95 -5.70 1.71
CA PRO A 94 10.61 -6.93 0.98
C PRO A 94 11.84 -7.81 0.66
N LEU A 95 11.65 -9.12 0.73
CA LEU A 95 12.67 -10.15 0.47
C LEU A 95 13.20 -10.08 -0.97
N SER A 96 12.39 -9.57 -1.90
CA SER A 96 12.75 -9.35 -3.30
C SER A 96 13.98 -8.46 -3.50
N LEU A 97 14.31 -7.61 -2.51
CA LEU A 97 15.51 -6.76 -2.55
C LEU A 97 16.81 -7.51 -2.22
N GLY A 98 16.74 -8.73 -1.71
CA GLY A 98 17.91 -9.54 -1.37
C GLY A 98 18.78 -8.97 -0.25
N ILE A 99 18.28 -8.02 0.54
CA ILE A 99 19.02 -7.40 1.65
C ILE A 99 18.98 -8.36 2.84
N THR A 100 20.14 -8.87 3.23
CA THR A 100 20.26 -9.78 4.38
C THR A 100 20.61 -8.99 5.64
N ALA A 101 19.87 -9.22 6.72
CA ALA A 101 20.21 -8.69 8.04
C ALA A 101 21.39 -9.45 8.65
N GLN A 102 22.40 -8.72 9.13
CA GLN A 102 23.48 -9.29 9.95
C GLN A 102 23.28 -8.83 11.39
N VAL A 103 23.23 -9.78 12.33
CA VAL A 103 23.16 -9.48 13.76
C VAL A 103 24.58 -9.53 14.33
N GLU A 104 25.12 -8.37 14.69
CA GLU A 104 26.46 -8.20 15.27
C GLU A 104 26.35 -7.45 16.60
N ASN A 105 26.83 -8.03 17.70
CA ASN A 105 26.84 -7.37 19.03
C ASN A 105 25.48 -6.75 19.41
N ASP A 106 24.39 -7.52 19.28
CA ASP A 106 23.01 -7.10 19.53
C ASP A 106 22.50 -5.95 18.65
N LYS A 107 23.13 -5.74 17.48
CA LYS A 107 22.70 -4.77 16.48
C LYS A 107 22.47 -5.44 15.13
N ILE A 108 21.46 -4.97 14.42
CA ILE A 108 21.22 -5.31 13.01
C ILE A 108 21.98 -4.31 12.16
N VAL A 109 22.87 -4.79 11.30
CA VAL A 109 23.69 -3.96 10.41
C VAL A 109 23.48 -4.39 8.96
N PHE A 110 23.26 -3.42 8.08
CA PHE A 110 23.18 -3.64 6.63
C PHE A 110 23.53 -2.35 5.88
N ASN A 111 23.69 -2.45 4.56
CA ASN A 111 23.99 -1.31 3.70
C ASN A 111 22.85 -1.05 2.72
N LEU A 112 22.59 0.23 2.45
CA LEU A 112 21.78 0.71 1.36
C LEU A 112 22.68 1.35 0.32
N ASP A 113 22.57 0.92 -0.94
CA ASP A 113 23.24 1.53 -2.08
C ASP A 113 22.48 2.76 -2.61
N GLN A 114 21.17 2.80 -2.36
CA GLN A 114 20.23 3.84 -2.79
C GLN A 114 19.01 3.86 -1.85
N PRO A 115 18.13 4.88 -1.94
CA PRO A 115 16.92 4.94 -1.12
C PRO A 115 16.01 3.72 -1.32
N ARG A 116 15.54 3.16 -0.21
CA ARG A 116 14.62 2.03 -0.08
C ARG A 116 13.67 2.23 1.09
N ASP A 117 12.43 1.79 0.92
CA ASP A 117 11.47 1.64 2.01
C ASP A 117 11.47 0.18 2.45
N LEU A 118 11.73 -0.04 3.74
CA LEU A 118 11.95 -1.37 4.30
C LEU A 118 11.14 -1.60 5.57
N MET A 119 10.76 -2.85 5.81
CA MET A 119 10.32 -3.33 7.12
C MET A 119 11.38 -4.27 7.69
N ILE A 120 11.86 -3.98 8.90
CA ILE A 120 12.78 -4.81 9.66
C ILE A 120 11.96 -5.53 10.74
N GLU A 121 11.67 -6.80 10.51
CA GLU A 121 10.89 -7.67 11.40
C GLU A 121 11.80 -8.38 12.40
N ILE A 122 11.48 -8.27 13.70
CA ILE A 122 12.25 -8.89 14.78
C ILE A 122 11.59 -10.18 15.23
N ASN A 123 12.37 -11.26 15.33
CA ASN A 123 11.97 -12.55 15.89
C ASN A 123 10.69 -13.15 15.27
N GLY A 124 10.44 -12.89 13.98
CA GLY A 124 9.26 -13.40 13.27
C GLY A 124 7.92 -12.77 13.70
N ASP A 125 7.97 -11.59 14.33
CA ASP A 125 6.80 -10.87 14.83
C ASP A 125 6.64 -9.53 14.11
N LYS A 126 5.68 -9.43 13.19
CA LYS A 126 5.42 -8.20 12.41
C LYS A 126 4.97 -7.01 13.25
N TRP A 127 4.57 -7.23 14.50
CA TRP A 127 4.22 -6.18 15.46
C TRP A 127 5.46 -5.62 16.17
N LYS A 128 6.59 -6.35 16.12
CA LYS A 128 7.91 -5.90 16.57
C LYS A 128 8.76 -5.52 15.36
N ALA A 129 8.41 -4.41 14.73
CA ALA A 129 9.03 -3.99 13.49
C ALA A 129 9.44 -2.52 13.46
N LEU A 130 10.55 -2.25 12.78
CA LEU A 130 10.93 -0.90 12.34
C LEU A 130 10.63 -0.75 10.85
N HIS A 131 9.94 0.32 10.48
CA HIS A 131 9.78 0.75 9.11
C HIS A 131 10.81 1.84 8.84
N LEU A 132 11.75 1.56 7.94
CA LEU A 132 12.78 2.51 7.53
C LEU A 132 12.39 3.08 6.17
N LEU A 133 11.99 4.34 6.15
CA LEU A 133 11.62 5.06 4.95
C LEU A 133 12.79 5.95 4.54
N THR A 134 13.21 5.88 3.29
CA THR A 134 14.33 6.73 2.84
C THR A 134 14.03 7.40 1.51
N ASN A 135 14.56 8.62 1.37
CA ASN A 135 14.42 9.40 0.15
C ASN A 135 15.77 9.83 -0.40
N GLN A 136 15.76 10.18 -1.69
CA GLN A 136 16.88 10.88 -2.29
C GLN A 136 16.83 12.33 -1.80
N ILE A 137 17.96 12.92 -1.41
CA ILE A 137 17.97 14.34 -1.04
C ILE A 137 17.61 15.17 -2.29
N ASP A 138 16.53 15.94 -2.17
CA ASP A 138 16.04 16.85 -3.20
C ASP A 138 16.83 18.18 -3.14
N LYS A 139 17.67 18.42 -4.16
CA LYS A 139 18.50 19.62 -4.24
C LYS A 139 17.74 20.85 -4.72
N ASP A 140 16.58 20.63 -5.35
CA ASP A 140 15.75 21.66 -5.95
C ASP A 140 14.50 21.95 -5.08
N ALA A 141 14.47 21.39 -3.86
CA ALA A 141 13.42 21.61 -2.87
C ALA A 141 13.20 23.12 -2.62
N PRO A 142 11.95 23.62 -2.68
CA PRO A 142 11.65 24.98 -2.27
C PRO A 142 11.92 25.15 -0.77
N THR A 143 12.29 26.36 -0.37
CA THR A 143 12.58 26.68 1.05
C THR A 143 11.59 27.68 1.65
N ALA A 144 10.65 28.17 0.86
CA ALA A 144 9.64 29.15 1.25
C ALA A 144 8.46 29.12 0.26
N ASP A 145 7.37 29.80 0.65
CA ASP A 145 6.23 30.02 -0.25
C ASP A 145 6.64 30.78 -1.52
N SER A 146 5.93 30.52 -2.60
CA SER A 146 5.97 31.31 -3.83
C SER A 146 4.56 31.58 -4.33
N GLU A 147 4.41 32.18 -5.51
CA GLU A 147 3.09 32.38 -6.12
C GLU A 147 2.32 31.05 -6.20
N ASP A 148 2.98 29.98 -6.64
CA ASP A 148 2.36 28.67 -6.90
C ASP A 148 2.69 27.59 -5.88
N ILE A 149 3.60 27.86 -4.94
CA ILE A 149 4.05 26.90 -3.93
C ILE A 149 3.56 27.31 -2.54
N TRP A 150 2.85 26.41 -1.88
CA TRP A 150 2.60 26.44 -0.44
C TRP A 150 3.61 25.53 0.25
N TYR A 151 4.59 26.14 0.91
CA TYR A 151 5.69 25.44 1.57
C TYR A 151 5.40 25.23 3.06
N PHE A 152 5.59 23.99 3.51
CA PHE A 152 5.59 23.60 4.92
C PHE A 152 6.98 23.14 5.33
N GLY A 153 7.61 23.89 6.22
CA GLY A 153 8.94 23.60 6.75
C GLY A 153 8.94 22.59 7.90
N PRO A 154 10.14 22.22 8.42
CA PRO A 154 10.27 21.28 9.53
C PRO A 154 9.51 21.75 10.79
N GLY A 155 8.79 20.83 11.43
CA GLY A 155 7.90 21.12 12.55
C GLY A 155 6.42 20.86 12.24
N ILE A 156 5.56 21.09 13.24
CA ILE A 156 4.11 20.92 13.10
C ILE A 156 3.49 22.19 12.52
N ASN A 157 2.75 22.04 11.42
CA ASN A 157 1.96 23.06 10.72
C ASN A 157 2.76 24.33 10.35
N GLN A 158 4.05 24.19 10.04
CA GLN A 158 4.96 25.30 9.72
C GLN A 158 4.83 25.77 8.27
N GLY A 159 3.66 26.28 7.88
CA GLY A 159 3.41 26.84 6.55
C GLY A 159 2.28 27.86 6.56
N SER A 160 2.41 28.95 5.79
CA SER A 160 1.42 30.05 5.83
C SER A 160 0.02 29.60 5.40
N ALA A 161 -0.05 28.61 4.50
CA ALA A 161 -1.29 28.00 4.04
C ALA A 161 -2.11 27.34 5.16
N TYR A 162 -1.48 26.95 6.29
CA TYR A 162 -2.21 26.39 7.43
C TYR A 162 -3.26 27.37 8.00
N SER A 163 -3.03 28.69 7.87
CA SER A 163 -4.02 29.72 8.26
C SER A 163 -5.33 29.64 7.48
N LYS A 164 -5.36 28.91 6.36
CA LYS A 164 -6.55 28.70 5.53
C LYS A 164 -7.43 27.54 6.01
N VAL A 165 -6.96 26.77 7.00
CA VAL A 165 -7.70 25.66 7.61
C VAL A 165 -8.71 26.21 8.61
N ALA A 166 -9.87 26.65 8.12
CA ALA A 166 -10.86 27.38 8.91
C ALA A 166 -11.63 26.50 9.91
N ASP A 167 -11.82 25.22 9.59
CA ASP A 167 -12.54 24.23 10.41
C ASP A 167 -11.61 23.36 11.27
N GLY A 168 -10.31 23.66 11.25
CA GLY A 168 -9.27 22.90 11.95
C GLY A 168 -8.82 21.61 11.26
N ILE A 169 -9.45 21.21 10.14
CA ILE A 169 -9.21 19.90 9.51
C ILE A 169 -8.90 20.03 8.02
N ASN A 170 -9.59 20.89 7.26
CA ASN A 170 -9.56 20.87 5.80
C ASN A 170 -8.74 22.01 5.21
N LEU A 171 -7.71 21.66 4.45
CA LEU A 171 -7.02 22.58 3.54
C LEU A 171 -7.49 22.33 2.11
N MET A 172 -8.22 23.30 1.55
CA MET A 172 -8.65 23.26 0.15
C MET A 172 -7.53 23.76 -0.75
N VAL A 173 -7.00 22.88 -1.61
CA VAL A 173 -5.89 23.20 -2.52
C VAL A 173 -6.46 23.63 -3.87
N PRO A 174 -6.26 24.88 -4.32
CA PRO A 174 -6.79 25.35 -5.59
C PRO A 174 -5.98 24.83 -6.78
N SER A 175 -6.52 24.97 -7.98
CA SER A 175 -5.84 24.64 -9.24
C SER A 175 -4.49 25.37 -9.38
N GLY A 176 -3.50 24.70 -9.97
CA GLY A 176 -2.17 25.27 -10.22
C GLY A 176 -1.24 25.32 -8.99
N LYS A 177 -1.66 24.82 -7.82
CA LYS A 177 -0.84 24.90 -6.59
C LYS A 177 -0.07 23.62 -6.30
N ILE A 178 1.14 23.81 -5.80
CA ILE A 178 2.01 22.77 -5.26
C ILE A 178 2.05 22.96 -3.74
N VAL A 179 1.56 21.96 -3.00
CA VAL A 179 1.80 21.86 -1.55
C VAL A 179 3.10 21.10 -1.36
N TYR A 180 4.14 21.74 -0.85
CA TYR A 180 5.43 21.09 -0.59
C TYR A 180 5.64 20.87 0.91
N LEU A 181 5.79 19.61 1.32
CA LEU A 181 6.07 19.21 2.70
C LEU A 181 7.56 18.85 2.82
N ALA A 182 8.35 19.73 3.42
CA ALA A 182 9.78 19.48 3.61
C ALA A 182 10.05 18.27 4.51
N GLY A 183 11.26 17.71 4.44
CA GLY A 183 11.71 16.70 5.40
C GLY A 183 11.57 17.20 6.85
N GLY A 184 10.91 16.41 7.70
CA GLY A 184 10.58 16.79 9.07
C GLY A 184 9.39 17.74 9.23
N ALA A 185 8.70 18.11 8.15
CA ALA A 185 7.43 18.81 8.22
C ALA A 185 6.30 17.84 8.58
N PHE A 186 5.38 18.29 9.43
CA PHE A 186 4.16 17.57 9.79
C PHE A 186 2.98 18.50 9.61
N ILE A 187 1.97 18.13 8.84
CA ILE A 187 0.68 18.82 8.81
C ILE A 187 -0.39 18.00 9.50
N THR A 188 -1.31 18.66 10.20
CA THR A 188 -2.43 18.00 10.91
C THR A 188 -3.77 18.28 10.26
N CYS A 189 -3.75 18.69 8.99
CA CYS A 189 -4.94 18.91 8.17
C CYS A 189 -4.95 17.96 6.97
N ARG A 190 -6.14 17.68 6.48
CA ARG A 190 -6.42 16.95 5.25
C ARG A 190 -6.26 17.88 4.05
N LEU A 191 -5.62 17.37 3.00
CA LEU A 191 -5.50 18.06 1.72
C LEU A 191 -6.65 17.68 0.80
N ASN A 192 -7.39 18.67 0.31
CA ASN A 192 -8.56 18.46 -0.53
C ASN A 192 -8.34 19.07 -1.93
N PHE A 193 -8.42 18.22 -2.95
CA PHE A 193 -8.40 18.58 -4.37
C PHE A 193 -9.79 18.34 -4.97
N ILE A 194 -10.67 19.32 -4.84
CA ILE A 194 -12.09 19.19 -5.23
C ILE A 194 -12.38 20.16 -6.38
N ASP A 195 -12.83 19.66 -7.53
CA ASP A 195 -13.13 20.47 -8.72
C ASP A 195 -11.93 21.31 -9.19
N VAL A 196 -10.72 20.76 -9.09
CA VAL A 196 -9.46 21.45 -9.42
C VAL A 196 -8.59 20.65 -10.38
N SER A 197 -7.62 21.32 -10.98
CA SER A 197 -6.65 20.68 -11.85
C SER A 197 -5.25 21.26 -11.76
N ASN A 198 -4.26 20.49 -12.23
CA ASN A 198 -2.86 20.91 -12.32
C ASN A 198 -2.25 21.28 -10.96
N SER A 199 -2.57 20.49 -9.93
CA SER A 199 -2.11 20.72 -8.57
C SER A 199 -1.39 19.50 -8.02
N SER A 200 -0.62 19.67 -6.95
CA SER A 200 0.11 18.55 -6.37
C SER A 200 0.38 18.71 -4.89
N VAL A 201 0.69 17.59 -4.23
CA VAL A 201 1.39 17.56 -2.96
C VAL A 201 2.68 16.76 -3.12
N GLN A 202 3.79 17.32 -2.67
CA GLN A 202 5.14 16.79 -2.89
C GLN A 202 6.02 16.93 -1.64
N GLY A 203 7.13 16.19 -1.60
CA GLY A 203 8.16 16.29 -0.57
C GLY A 203 8.18 15.10 0.39
N HIS A 204 9.01 15.18 1.43
CA HIS A 204 9.29 14.06 2.35
C HIS A 204 8.66 14.23 3.74
N GLY A 205 7.77 15.21 3.87
CA GLY A 205 7.02 15.46 5.11
C GLY A 205 5.83 14.51 5.30
N PHE A 206 5.13 14.75 6.41
CA PHE A 206 4.09 13.88 6.94
C PHE A 206 2.74 14.57 7.02
N ILE A 207 1.68 13.81 6.77
CA ILE A 207 0.30 14.17 7.10
C ILE A 207 -0.09 13.33 8.32
N LEU A 208 -0.13 13.98 9.47
CA LEU A 208 -0.37 13.34 10.77
C LEU A 208 -1.84 13.51 11.15
N ARG A 209 -2.55 12.38 11.25
CA ARG A 209 -3.94 12.23 11.75
C ARG A 209 -4.72 13.55 11.87
N PRO A 210 -5.48 13.94 10.82
CA PRO A 210 -6.39 15.08 10.88
C PRO A 210 -7.55 14.83 11.87
N GLU A 211 -7.28 15.01 13.16
CA GLU A 211 -8.21 14.70 14.25
C GLU A 211 -9.56 15.42 14.10
N GLY A 212 -10.65 14.67 14.28
CA GLY A 212 -12.00 15.20 14.14
C GLY A 212 -12.51 15.30 12.69
N GLY A 213 -11.67 15.01 11.69
CA GLY A 213 -12.09 14.96 10.28
C GLY A 213 -12.97 13.76 9.93
N TYR A 214 -12.84 12.67 10.70
CA TYR A 214 -13.63 11.46 10.52
C TYR A 214 -15.04 11.62 11.13
N VAL A 215 -15.89 12.44 10.48
CA VAL A 215 -17.31 12.62 10.85
C VAL A 215 -18.20 11.65 10.08
N TYR A 216 -17.86 11.38 8.82
CA TYR A 216 -18.46 10.37 7.94
C TYR A 216 -17.33 9.63 7.20
N ARG A 217 -17.54 8.36 6.82
CA ARG A 217 -16.48 7.50 6.23
C ARG A 217 -15.82 8.15 5.00
N GLU A 218 -16.62 8.84 4.18
CA GLU A 218 -16.26 9.61 2.98
C GLU A 218 -15.49 10.91 3.23
N LEU A 219 -15.52 11.43 4.46
CA LEU A 219 -14.92 12.72 4.82
C LEU A 219 -13.67 12.57 5.71
N GLY A 220 -13.16 11.34 5.86
CA GLY A 220 -11.90 11.04 6.54
C GLY A 220 -10.65 11.27 5.68
N GLY A 221 -9.53 10.74 6.14
CA GLY A 221 -8.31 10.61 5.35
C GLY A 221 -7.29 11.73 5.47
N ALA A 222 -6.14 11.54 4.81
CA ALA A 222 -5.07 12.51 4.69
C ALA A 222 -5.17 13.33 3.39
N ILE A 223 -5.61 12.70 2.29
CA ILE A 223 -5.76 13.34 0.98
C ILE A 223 -7.11 12.92 0.37
N THR A 224 -7.90 13.88 -0.09
CA THR A 224 -9.14 13.61 -0.82
C THR A 224 -9.15 14.33 -2.16
N MET A 225 -9.53 13.62 -3.22
CA MET A 225 -9.72 14.15 -4.56
C MET A 225 -11.14 13.85 -5.06
N SER A 226 -11.77 14.81 -5.72
CA SER A 226 -13.11 14.65 -6.25
C SER A 226 -13.27 15.52 -7.49
N ARG A 227 -13.64 14.92 -8.64
CA ARG A 227 -13.76 15.62 -9.93
C ARG A 227 -12.51 16.43 -10.27
N ALA A 228 -11.34 15.86 -9.99
CA ALA A 228 -10.06 16.51 -10.15
C ALA A 228 -9.26 15.90 -11.31
N SER A 229 -8.38 16.70 -11.91
CA SER A 229 -7.54 16.21 -13.01
C SER A 229 -6.11 16.72 -13.00
N ASN A 230 -5.17 15.91 -13.52
CA ASN A 230 -3.75 16.23 -13.50
C ASN A 230 -3.25 16.55 -12.08
N ILE A 231 -3.49 15.63 -11.15
CA ILE A 231 -3.05 15.73 -9.75
C ILE A 231 -1.86 14.80 -9.53
N LYS A 232 -0.83 15.31 -8.85
CA LYS A 232 0.35 14.55 -8.45
C LYS A 232 0.48 14.48 -6.94
N VAL A 233 0.66 13.29 -6.40
CA VAL A 233 1.06 13.02 -5.00
C VAL A 233 2.43 12.37 -5.05
N GLU A 234 3.42 12.99 -4.42
CA GLU A 234 4.80 12.48 -4.46
C GLU A 234 5.52 12.52 -3.12
N GLY A 235 6.01 11.37 -2.67
CA GLY A 235 6.97 11.24 -1.55
C GLY A 235 6.40 11.39 -0.14
N VAL A 236 5.22 12.00 0.01
CA VAL A 236 4.63 12.28 1.33
C VAL A 236 4.13 11.03 2.06
N THR A 237 4.11 11.09 3.39
CA THR A 237 3.71 9.96 4.25
C THR A 237 2.50 10.32 5.12
N SER A 238 1.46 9.49 5.11
CA SER A 238 0.31 9.60 6.01
C SER A 238 0.48 8.68 7.22
N LEU A 239 0.25 9.23 8.41
CA LEU A 239 0.30 8.48 9.67
C LEU A 239 -1.00 8.61 10.45
N GLY A 240 -1.63 7.47 10.73
CA GLY A 240 -2.81 7.37 11.58
C GLY A 240 -4.06 8.01 10.98
N ALA A 241 -4.18 8.04 9.65
CA ALA A 241 -5.43 8.46 9.01
C ALA A 241 -6.59 7.55 9.43
N GLU A 242 -7.75 8.15 9.67
CA GLU A 242 -9.02 7.44 9.89
C GLU A 242 -9.85 7.52 8.62
N GLY A 243 -10.46 6.41 8.21
CA GLY A 243 -11.00 6.30 6.85
C GLY A 243 -9.91 6.08 5.82
N PHE A 244 -10.25 6.33 4.56
CA PHE A 244 -9.35 6.15 3.42
C PHE A 244 -8.21 7.15 3.50
N SER A 245 -6.97 6.69 3.65
CA SER A 245 -5.81 7.57 3.76
C SER A 245 -5.70 8.50 2.55
N LEU A 246 -5.93 7.96 1.34
CA LEU A 246 -6.10 8.72 0.11
C LEU A 246 -7.32 8.21 -0.66
N SER A 247 -8.32 9.07 -0.89
CA SER A 247 -9.49 8.73 -1.71
C SER A 247 -9.61 9.64 -2.93
N ALA A 248 -9.93 9.09 -4.10
CA ALA A 248 -10.11 9.84 -5.34
C ALA A 248 -11.34 9.36 -6.12
N GLY A 249 -12.28 10.26 -6.39
CA GLY A 249 -13.50 9.94 -7.14
C GLY A 249 -13.74 10.83 -8.34
N GLU A 250 -14.19 10.25 -9.46
CA GLU A 250 -14.36 10.95 -10.74
C GLU A 250 -13.09 11.70 -11.18
N CYS A 251 -11.93 11.11 -10.93
CA CYS A 251 -10.65 11.74 -11.21
C CYS A 251 -10.05 11.23 -12.53
N HIS A 252 -9.26 12.09 -13.18
CA HIS A 252 -8.62 11.77 -14.45
C HIS A 252 -7.17 12.22 -14.49
N ASN A 253 -6.27 11.37 -14.99
CA ASN A 253 -4.83 11.67 -15.07
C ASN A 253 -4.23 11.98 -13.68
N ILE A 254 -4.13 10.95 -12.83
CA ILE A 254 -3.61 11.06 -11.46
C ILE A 254 -2.34 10.23 -11.31
N LEU A 255 -1.31 10.82 -10.74
CA LEU A 255 -0.07 10.15 -10.37
C LEU A 255 0.08 10.11 -8.85
N ILE A 256 0.09 8.91 -8.30
CA ILE A 256 0.46 8.62 -6.91
C ILE A 256 1.82 7.94 -6.95
N ASN A 257 2.89 8.68 -6.66
CA ASN A 257 4.26 8.17 -6.67
C ASN A 257 4.85 8.20 -5.26
N ARG A 258 5.35 7.07 -4.76
CA ARG A 258 6.05 7.02 -3.47
C ARG A 258 5.21 7.57 -2.30
N TYR A 259 3.90 7.33 -2.36
CA TYR A 259 3.02 7.59 -1.24
C TYR A 259 3.15 6.48 -0.21
N ARG A 260 3.11 6.86 1.07
CA ARG A 260 3.29 5.92 2.18
C ARG A 260 2.18 6.12 3.19
N SER A 261 1.61 5.03 3.70
CA SER A 261 0.45 5.12 4.59
C SER A 261 0.51 4.08 5.70
N PHE A 262 0.13 4.53 6.90
CA PHE A 262 0.00 3.71 8.11
C PHE A 262 -1.32 4.03 8.82
N SER A 263 -2.13 3.01 9.12
CA SER A 263 -3.43 3.16 9.78
C SER A 263 -3.71 2.05 10.80
N PHE A 264 -4.63 2.31 11.73
CA PHE A 264 -4.99 1.39 12.83
C PHE A 264 -6.49 1.31 13.11
N SER A 265 -7.32 2.07 12.40
CA SER A 265 -8.77 2.17 12.61
C SER A 265 -9.53 1.35 11.58
N GLY A 266 -10.81 1.08 11.84
CA GLY A 266 -11.68 0.44 10.84
C GLY A 266 -11.84 1.34 9.61
N ASN A 267 -11.89 0.75 8.42
CA ASN A 267 -11.81 1.48 7.15
C ASN A 267 -10.54 2.32 7.04
N GLY A 268 -9.46 1.87 7.65
CA GLY A 268 -8.16 2.52 7.56
C GLY A 268 -7.48 2.19 6.24
N ASP A 269 -8.14 2.36 5.10
CA ASP A 269 -7.63 1.98 3.78
C ASP A 269 -6.43 2.87 3.39
N GLY A 270 -5.64 2.40 2.42
CA GLY A 270 -4.51 3.11 1.86
C GLY A 270 -4.93 4.08 0.75
N VAL A 271 -5.09 3.55 -0.47
CA VAL A 271 -5.36 4.31 -1.69
C VAL A 271 -6.61 3.78 -2.39
N ASP A 272 -7.62 4.62 -2.51
CA ASP A 272 -8.94 4.26 -3.00
C ASP A 272 -9.32 5.10 -4.22
N PHE A 273 -9.66 4.44 -5.32
CA PHE A 273 -10.18 5.10 -6.52
C PHE A 273 -11.62 4.68 -6.81
N PHE A 274 -12.43 5.65 -7.22
CA PHE A 274 -13.83 5.49 -7.59
C PHE A 274 -14.07 6.14 -8.95
N CYS A 275 -14.67 5.43 -9.90
CA CYS A 275 -15.12 5.99 -11.18
C CYS A 275 -14.05 6.87 -11.88
N SER A 276 -12.81 6.38 -11.96
CA SER A 276 -11.64 7.21 -12.33
C SER A 276 -10.84 6.60 -13.47
N SER A 277 -10.14 7.44 -14.24
CA SER A 277 -9.41 7.02 -15.44
C SER A 277 -8.00 7.59 -15.52
N ASP A 278 -7.11 6.86 -16.21
CA ASP A 278 -5.72 7.26 -16.44
C ASP A 278 -4.97 7.49 -15.13
N ILE A 279 -4.89 6.42 -14.34
CA ILE A 279 -4.34 6.45 -12.98
C ILE A 279 -3.03 5.67 -12.94
N THR A 280 -2.01 6.24 -12.30
CA THR A 280 -0.75 5.54 -11.99
C THR A 280 -0.50 5.58 -10.49
N ILE A 281 -0.39 4.41 -9.87
CA ILE A 281 0.04 4.22 -8.48
C ILE A 281 1.38 3.49 -8.53
N GLU A 282 2.46 4.13 -8.08
CA GLU A 282 3.79 3.54 -8.16
C GLU A 282 4.71 3.83 -6.98
N ASN A 283 5.62 2.89 -6.70
CA ASN A 283 6.68 3.03 -5.69
C ASN A 283 6.15 3.24 -4.26
N CYS A 284 4.91 2.81 -3.97
CA CYS A 284 4.26 3.03 -2.67
C CYS A 284 4.63 1.98 -1.62
N PHE A 285 4.60 2.38 -0.34
CA PHE A 285 4.71 1.47 0.81
C PHE A 285 3.48 1.66 1.71
N LEU A 286 2.61 0.66 1.76
CA LEU A 286 1.31 0.75 2.43
C LEU A 286 1.20 -0.32 3.51
N ARG A 287 0.98 0.10 4.76
CA ARG A 287 0.68 -0.80 5.88
C ARG A 287 -0.59 -0.33 6.57
N ASN A 288 -1.70 -0.93 6.21
CA ASN A 288 -3.00 -0.41 6.54
C ASN A 288 -3.88 -1.46 7.23
N SER A 289 -4.78 -0.99 8.10
CA SER A 289 -5.76 -1.82 8.83
C SER A 289 -7.04 -2.08 8.04
N ASP A 290 -6.99 -1.96 6.72
CA ASP A 290 -8.01 -2.31 5.74
C ASP A 290 -7.32 -2.44 4.36
N ASP A 291 -8.05 -2.29 3.26
CA ASP A 291 -7.49 -2.39 1.90
C ASP A 291 -6.30 -1.46 1.70
N ASN A 292 -5.17 -1.97 1.20
CA ASN A 292 -4.04 -1.09 0.88
C ASN A 292 -4.33 -0.31 -0.41
N ILE A 293 -4.83 -0.98 -1.45
CA ILE A 293 -5.29 -0.33 -2.68
C ILE A 293 -6.66 -0.88 -3.04
N ALA A 294 -7.64 0.00 -3.25
CA ALA A 294 -8.98 -0.38 -3.66
C ALA A 294 -9.41 0.34 -4.94
N LEU A 295 -9.93 -0.43 -5.90
CA LEU A 295 -10.54 0.08 -7.13
C LEU A 295 -12.05 -0.21 -7.08
N TYR A 296 -12.80 0.81 -6.71
CA TYR A 296 -14.24 0.79 -6.65
C TYR A 296 -14.84 1.40 -7.91
N SER A 297 -16.07 0.99 -8.25
CA SER A 297 -16.88 1.70 -9.23
C SER A 297 -17.76 2.72 -8.48
N HIS A 298 -19.07 2.74 -8.73
CA HIS A 298 -19.95 3.73 -8.11
C HIS A 298 -19.99 3.67 -6.59
N ARG A 299 -19.81 4.83 -5.98
CA ARG A 299 -20.10 5.08 -4.57
C ARG A 299 -20.55 6.52 -4.40
N TRP A 300 -21.54 6.73 -3.54
CA TRP A 300 -22.07 8.06 -3.21
C TRP A 300 -22.52 8.83 -4.46
N ASN A 301 -21.94 10.02 -4.68
CA ASN A 301 -22.21 10.86 -5.84
C ASN A 301 -21.09 10.80 -6.89
N TRP A 302 -20.29 9.73 -6.88
CA TRP A 302 -19.31 9.45 -7.93
C TRP A 302 -19.83 8.44 -8.94
N TYR A 303 -19.73 8.76 -10.22
CA TYR A 303 -20.31 7.98 -11.31
C TYR A 303 -19.32 7.83 -12.45
N GLY A 304 -19.40 6.69 -13.15
CA GLY A 304 -18.66 6.48 -14.38
C GLY A 304 -17.76 5.25 -14.36
N ASP A 305 -17.38 4.82 -15.55
CA ASP A 305 -16.47 3.71 -15.75
C ASP A 305 -15.07 4.04 -15.21
N SER A 306 -14.32 3.00 -14.84
CA SER A 306 -12.91 3.14 -14.47
C SER A 306 -12.03 2.44 -15.49
N HIS A 307 -11.02 3.12 -16.03
CA HIS A 307 -10.15 2.48 -17.02
C HIS A 307 -8.73 3.07 -17.09
N ASN A 308 -7.80 2.30 -17.64
CA ASN A 308 -6.40 2.68 -17.80
C ASN A 308 -5.72 2.93 -16.44
N ILE A 309 -5.69 1.92 -15.58
CA ILE A 309 -5.11 2.02 -14.24
C ILE A 309 -3.84 1.15 -14.19
N THR A 310 -2.73 1.75 -13.77
CA THR A 310 -1.46 1.08 -13.56
C THR A 310 -1.07 1.12 -12.10
N ILE A 311 -0.79 -0.03 -11.50
CA ILE A 311 -0.27 -0.19 -10.14
C ILE A 311 1.08 -0.90 -10.25
N ARG A 312 2.18 -0.29 -9.80
CA ARG A 312 3.49 -0.96 -9.92
C ARG A 312 4.52 -0.63 -8.86
N ASN A 313 5.45 -1.54 -8.62
CA ASN A 313 6.57 -1.35 -7.68
C ASN A 313 6.10 -1.03 -6.25
N CYS A 314 5.02 -1.65 -5.78
CA CYS A 314 4.45 -1.37 -4.47
C CYS A 314 4.77 -2.47 -3.45
N VAL A 315 4.97 -2.06 -2.20
CA VAL A 315 5.10 -2.95 -1.04
C VAL A 315 3.84 -2.78 -0.18
N LEU A 316 3.11 -3.88 0.02
CA LEU A 316 1.78 -3.89 0.61
C LEU A 316 1.77 -4.82 1.83
N LEU A 317 1.20 -4.34 2.93
CA LEU A 317 1.04 -5.06 4.19
C LEU A 317 -0.36 -4.77 4.78
N PRO A 318 -1.41 -5.44 4.29
CA PRO A 318 -2.74 -5.37 4.88
C PRO A 318 -2.80 -6.14 6.21
N ASP A 319 -3.00 -5.42 7.31
CA ASP A 319 -3.12 -6.02 8.64
C ASP A 319 -4.54 -6.56 8.92
N ILE A 320 -5.52 -6.28 8.04
CA ILE A 320 -6.91 -6.80 8.13
C ILE A 320 -7.45 -7.26 6.77
N ALA A 321 -7.57 -6.39 5.76
CA ALA A 321 -8.28 -6.72 4.53
C ALA A 321 -7.34 -7.12 3.38
N HIS A 322 -7.44 -6.47 2.22
CA HIS A 322 -6.75 -6.91 1.01
C HIS A 322 -5.49 -6.09 0.74
N ALA A 323 -4.52 -6.69 0.04
CA ALA A 323 -3.43 -5.90 -0.52
C ALA A 323 -3.98 -5.09 -1.71
N ILE A 324 -4.76 -5.73 -2.57
CA ILE A 324 -5.47 -5.06 -3.67
C ILE A 324 -6.90 -5.60 -3.75
N ASN A 325 -7.88 -4.71 -3.65
CA ASN A 325 -9.30 -5.00 -3.84
C ASN A 325 -9.83 -4.31 -5.10
N MET A 326 -10.70 -4.98 -5.84
CA MET A 326 -11.38 -4.43 -7.02
C MET A 326 -12.85 -4.86 -6.99
N GLY A 327 -13.78 -3.91 -6.98
CA GLY A 327 -15.23 -4.20 -7.03
C GLY A 327 -15.96 -3.99 -5.71
N THR A 328 -16.94 -4.83 -5.36
CA THR A 328 -17.93 -4.62 -4.29
C THR A 328 -18.96 -3.52 -4.58
N HIS A 329 -18.55 -2.29 -4.93
CA HIS A 329 -19.48 -1.16 -5.08
C HIS A 329 -19.74 -0.79 -6.54
N GLY A 330 -21.03 -0.64 -6.92
CA GLY A 330 -21.48 -0.31 -8.27
C GLY A 330 -22.89 0.28 -8.32
N ASN A 331 -23.39 0.56 -9.53
CA ASN A 331 -24.70 1.15 -9.75
C ASN A 331 -25.59 0.28 -10.64
N PRO A 332 -26.50 -0.54 -10.07
CA PRO A 332 -27.37 -1.38 -10.89
C PRO A 332 -28.31 -0.62 -11.82
N ALA A 333 -28.66 0.62 -11.50
CA ALA A 333 -29.52 1.45 -12.35
C ALA A 333 -28.78 1.99 -13.58
N LYS A 334 -27.47 2.18 -13.48
CA LYS A 334 -26.60 2.59 -14.58
C LYS A 334 -25.24 1.86 -14.47
N PRO A 335 -25.19 0.57 -14.82
CA PRO A 335 -24.04 -0.29 -14.53
C PRO A 335 -22.73 0.22 -15.09
N GLU A 336 -21.69 0.23 -14.28
CA GLU A 336 -20.34 0.62 -14.69
C GLU A 336 -19.48 -0.56 -15.15
N THR A 337 -18.38 -0.22 -15.81
CA THR A 337 -17.33 -1.12 -16.27
C THR A 337 -15.98 -0.66 -15.75
N THR A 338 -15.20 -1.59 -15.20
CA THR A 338 -13.80 -1.38 -14.83
C THR A 338 -12.89 -2.18 -15.77
N SER A 339 -11.96 -1.53 -16.48
CA SER A 339 -11.17 -2.22 -17.51
C SER A 339 -9.75 -1.68 -17.75
N ASN A 340 -8.92 -2.46 -18.45
CA ASN A 340 -7.53 -2.12 -18.77
C ASN A 340 -6.70 -1.76 -17.52
N ILE A 341 -6.59 -2.75 -16.62
CA ILE A 341 -5.84 -2.64 -15.37
C ILE A 341 -4.52 -3.40 -15.53
N ARG A 342 -3.41 -2.75 -15.17
CA ARG A 342 -2.07 -3.36 -15.12
C ARG A 342 -1.53 -3.29 -13.70
N ILE A 343 -1.19 -4.44 -13.13
CA ILE A 343 -0.60 -4.57 -11.81
C ILE A 343 0.73 -5.28 -11.99
N SER A 344 1.85 -4.67 -11.62
CA SER A 344 3.17 -5.28 -11.81
C SER A 344 4.16 -5.04 -10.68
N ASN A 345 5.03 -6.01 -10.42
CA ASN A 345 6.09 -5.89 -9.43
C ASN A 345 5.58 -5.50 -8.02
N ILE A 346 4.79 -6.38 -7.41
CA ILE A 346 4.18 -6.16 -6.10
C ILE A 346 4.76 -7.13 -5.07
N ASP A 347 5.17 -6.60 -3.92
CA ASP A 347 5.53 -7.38 -2.74
C ASP A 347 4.42 -7.28 -1.68
N ILE A 348 3.80 -8.42 -1.34
CA ILE A 348 2.80 -8.52 -0.28
C ILE A 348 3.48 -9.18 0.92
N LEU A 349 3.77 -8.39 1.96
CA LEU A 349 4.62 -8.81 3.07
C LEU A 349 3.93 -9.79 4.02
N ASP A 350 2.64 -9.55 4.30
CA ASP A 350 1.77 -10.45 5.04
C ASP A 350 0.30 -10.12 4.74
N HIS A 351 -0.57 -11.12 4.74
CA HIS A 351 -2.02 -10.97 4.60
C HIS A 351 -2.75 -11.64 5.77
N GLU A 352 -3.66 -10.90 6.41
CA GLU A 352 -4.39 -11.34 7.61
C GLU A 352 -5.87 -10.96 7.58
N GLU A 353 -6.66 -11.61 6.71
CA GLU A 353 -8.11 -11.41 6.62
C GLU A 353 -8.89 -12.55 7.29
N ASN A 354 -9.77 -12.19 8.21
CA ASN A 354 -10.59 -13.11 8.98
C ASN A 354 -11.96 -13.42 8.33
N GLN A 355 -12.46 -12.53 7.49
CA GLN A 355 -13.76 -12.63 6.82
C GLN A 355 -13.62 -13.45 5.54
N VAL A 356 -13.87 -14.76 5.62
CA VAL A 356 -13.76 -15.71 4.48
C VAL A 356 -14.47 -15.22 3.21
N TRP A 357 -15.58 -14.49 3.34
CA TRP A 357 -16.33 -13.94 2.21
C TRP A 357 -15.59 -12.84 1.42
N TYR A 358 -14.55 -12.28 2.00
CA TYR A 358 -13.73 -11.16 1.52
C TYR A 358 -12.23 -11.47 1.65
N GLN A 359 -11.83 -12.74 1.69
CA GLN A 359 -10.41 -13.05 1.72
C GLN A 359 -9.78 -12.89 0.35
N GLY A 360 -8.49 -12.58 0.30
CA GLY A 360 -7.71 -12.53 -0.92
C GLY A 360 -6.58 -11.52 -0.79
N CYS A 361 -5.35 -11.92 -1.06
CA CYS A 361 -4.26 -10.97 -1.21
C CYS A 361 -4.61 -9.99 -2.35
N ILE A 362 -5.11 -10.53 -3.47
CA ILE A 362 -5.75 -9.75 -4.53
C ILE A 362 -7.18 -10.26 -4.74
N ALA A 363 -8.15 -9.36 -4.64
CA ALA A 363 -9.57 -9.63 -4.88
C ALA A 363 -10.10 -8.88 -6.12
N ILE A 364 -10.89 -9.57 -6.93
CA ILE A 364 -11.71 -9.03 -8.02
C ILE A 364 -13.13 -9.51 -7.80
N ASN A 365 -13.99 -8.63 -7.32
CA ASN A 365 -15.29 -8.97 -6.76
C ASN A 365 -16.37 -8.14 -7.48
N ALA A 366 -16.75 -8.58 -8.67
CA ALA A 366 -17.79 -7.92 -9.46
C ALA A 366 -19.16 -8.07 -8.78
N ALA A 367 -19.73 -6.95 -8.35
CA ALA A 367 -21.05 -6.85 -7.75
C ALA A 367 -21.79 -5.62 -8.30
N ASP A 368 -23.05 -5.44 -7.93
CA ASP A 368 -23.88 -4.29 -8.30
C ASP A 368 -23.91 -4.00 -9.82
N GLU A 369 -24.09 -5.05 -10.61
CA GLU A 369 -24.06 -5.01 -12.08
C GLU A 369 -22.73 -4.54 -12.68
N ASN A 370 -21.65 -4.38 -11.91
CA ASN A 370 -20.36 -4.03 -12.50
C ASN A 370 -19.81 -5.14 -13.40
N LEU A 371 -19.08 -4.74 -14.43
CA LEU A 371 -18.29 -5.62 -15.28
C LEU A 371 -16.80 -5.32 -15.12
N PHE A 372 -15.99 -6.35 -14.89
CA PHE A 372 -14.54 -6.23 -14.83
C PHE A 372 -13.89 -6.98 -16.00
N HIS A 373 -13.02 -6.31 -16.78
CA HIS A 373 -12.30 -7.00 -17.85
C HIS A 373 -10.96 -6.41 -18.26
N ASP A 374 -10.13 -7.23 -18.91
CA ASP A 374 -8.79 -6.88 -19.41
C ASP A 374 -7.87 -6.42 -18.26
N ILE A 375 -7.60 -7.37 -17.37
CA ILE A 375 -6.78 -7.20 -16.16
C ILE A 375 -5.51 -8.03 -16.32
N HIS A 376 -4.36 -7.38 -16.21
CA HIS A 376 -3.05 -8.01 -16.28
C HIS A 376 -2.33 -7.83 -14.95
N ILE A 377 -1.95 -8.94 -14.33
CA ILE A 377 -1.22 -8.99 -13.06
C ILE A 377 0.08 -9.73 -13.31
N GLU A 378 1.22 -9.11 -13.04
CA GLU A 378 2.53 -9.71 -13.26
C GLU A 378 3.50 -9.48 -12.10
N ASP A 379 4.39 -10.45 -11.88
CA ASP A 379 5.48 -10.35 -10.89
C ASP A 379 4.98 -9.96 -9.49
N VAL A 380 4.10 -10.79 -8.92
CA VAL A 380 3.56 -10.61 -7.56
C VAL A 380 4.16 -11.65 -6.61
N ARG A 381 4.68 -11.20 -5.47
CA ARG A 381 5.35 -12.03 -4.47
C ARG A 381 4.63 -11.90 -3.14
N VAL A 382 3.96 -12.97 -2.71
CA VAL A 382 3.31 -13.05 -1.40
C VAL A 382 4.24 -13.77 -0.44
N GLU A 383 4.85 -13.00 0.46
CA GLU A 383 5.87 -13.49 1.38
C GLU A 383 5.27 -14.31 2.52
N ARG A 384 4.07 -13.93 2.99
CA ARG A 384 3.37 -14.61 4.08
C ARG A 384 1.86 -14.43 3.96
N ILE A 385 1.11 -15.47 4.33
CA ILE A 385 -0.33 -15.40 4.62
C ILE A 385 -0.51 -15.88 6.06
N THR A 386 -0.60 -14.95 7.00
CA THR A 386 -1.01 -15.25 8.37
C THR A 386 -2.41 -15.87 8.37
N LYS A 387 -3.35 -15.30 7.62
CA LYS A 387 -4.68 -15.89 7.41
C LYS A 387 -5.33 -15.29 6.17
N GLY A 388 -5.84 -16.11 5.26
CA GLY A 388 -6.50 -15.59 4.08
C GLY A 388 -6.44 -16.50 2.87
N GLN A 389 -6.67 -15.92 1.71
CA GLN A 389 -6.60 -16.55 0.39
C GLN A 389 -5.54 -15.84 -0.44
N LEU A 390 -4.99 -16.53 -1.45
CA LEU A 390 -4.08 -15.88 -2.40
C LEU A 390 -4.84 -14.97 -3.35
N ILE A 391 -5.87 -15.51 -4.01
CA ILE A 391 -6.71 -14.81 -5.00
C ILE A 391 -8.18 -15.03 -4.69
N ASN A 392 -9.00 -14.02 -4.95
CA ASN A 392 -10.46 -14.15 -4.90
C ASN A 392 -11.10 -13.44 -6.09
N ILE A 393 -11.59 -14.20 -7.06
CA ILE A 393 -12.21 -13.71 -8.30
C ILE A 393 -13.66 -14.17 -8.32
N ARG A 394 -14.60 -13.27 -8.03
CA ARG A 394 -16.01 -13.62 -7.87
C ARG A 394 -16.93 -12.64 -8.56
N THR A 395 -17.82 -13.14 -9.39
CA THR A 395 -19.08 -12.46 -9.63
C THR A 395 -19.99 -12.79 -8.46
N MET A 396 -20.35 -11.79 -7.66
CA MET A 396 -21.04 -12.03 -6.39
C MET A 396 -22.15 -11.02 -6.12
N GLN A 397 -23.12 -11.43 -5.30
CA GLN A 397 -24.00 -10.53 -4.59
C GLN A 397 -23.76 -10.73 -3.10
N ASN A 398 -23.33 -9.66 -2.42
CA ASN A 398 -23.27 -9.63 -0.97
C ASN A 398 -24.39 -8.74 -0.43
N ALA A 399 -25.39 -9.33 0.22
CA ALA A 399 -26.57 -8.60 0.70
C ALA A 399 -26.26 -7.51 1.75
N THR A 400 -25.07 -7.51 2.36
CA THR A 400 -24.66 -6.48 3.32
C THR A 400 -24.24 -5.18 2.62
N TRP A 401 -23.63 -5.24 1.44
CA TRP A 401 -23.02 -4.07 0.79
C TRP A 401 -23.51 -3.78 -0.61
N THR A 402 -24.23 -4.73 -1.21
CA THR A 402 -24.60 -4.72 -2.62
C THR A 402 -26.07 -5.06 -2.75
N THR A 403 -26.67 -4.52 -3.80
CA THR A 403 -28.09 -4.65 -4.13
C THR A 403 -28.34 -5.60 -5.30
N ALA A 404 -27.32 -5.89 -6.12
CA ALA A 404 -27.39 -6.83 -7.23
C ALA A 404 -26.07 -7.62 -7.41
N PRO A 405 -26.08 -8.78 -8.08
CA PRO A 405 -24.84 -9.44 -8.51
C PRO A 405 -24.14 -8.66 -9.62
N GLY A 406 -22.83 -8.88 -9.79
CA GLY A 406 -22.08 -8.30 -10.92
C GLY A 406 -22.50 -8.91 -12.26
N ARG A 407 -22.13 -8.24 -13.36
CA ARG A 407 -22.38 -8.75 -14.73
C ARG A 407 -21.37 -9.82 -15.16
N GLY A 408 -20.18 -9.82 -14.57
CA GLY A 408 -19.15 -10.83 -14.85
C GLY A 408 -17.74 -10.31 -14.64
N ILE A 409 -16.79 -11.23 -14.76
CA ILE A 409 -15.36 -10.95 -14.79
C ILE A 409 -14.77 -11.69 -15.98
N ARG A 410 -13.98 -11.03 -16.82
CA ARG A 410 -13.37 -11.71 -17.98
C ARG A 410 -11.99 -11.20 -18.36
N ASN A 411 -11.19 -12.07 -18.98
CA ASN A 411 -9.86 -11.73 -19.50
C ASN A 411 -8.91 -11.23 -18.38
N VAL A 412 -8.62 -12.12 -17.44
CA VAL A 412 -7.64 -11.87 -16.36
C VAL A 412 -6.41 -12.75 -16.63
N HIS A 413 -5.25 -12.13 -16.79
CA HIS A 413 -3.99 -12.83 -16.97
C HIS A 413 -3.06 -12.54 -15.80
N ILE A 414 -2.67 -13.60 -15.09
CA ILE A 414 -1.82 -13.55 -13.90
C ILE A 414 -0.52 -14.27 -14.26
N LYS A 415 0.58 -13.53 -14.36
CA LYS A 415 1.90 -14.02 -14.75
C LYS A 415 2.90 -13.90 -13.60
N ASN A 416 3.73 -14.91 -13.37
CA ASN A 416 4.80 -14.87 -12.37
C ASN A 416 4.32 -14.47 -10.96
N MET A 417 3.20 -15.04 -10.52
CA MET A 417 2.73 -14.88 -9.14
C MET A 417 3.32 -15.99 -8.26
N SER A 418 3.78 -15.64 -7.06
CA SER A 418 4.32 -16.60 -6.09
C SER A 418 3.73 -16.42 -4.71
N ALA A 419 3.50 -17.53 -4.01
CA ALA A 419 3.11 -17.53 -2.60
C ALA A 419 3.99 -18.49 -1.79
N ASN A 420 4.61 -17.98 -0.73
CA ASN A 420 5.44 -18.77 0.16
C ASN A 420 4.60 -19.45 1.26
N LEU A 421 4.68 -20.78 1.33
CA LEU A 421 3.96 -21.56 2.32
C LEU A 421 4.70 -21.72 3.66
N ARG A 422 6.02 -21.49 3.69
CA ARG A 422 6.87 -21.79 4.86
C ARG A 422 6.45 -21.00 6.10
N ASP A 423 6.19 -19.72 5.94
CA ASP A 423 5.88 -18.81 7.04
C ASP A 423 4.38 -18.48 7.14
N SER A 424 3.56 -19.06 6.26
CA SER A 424 2.10 -18.92 6.24
C SER A 424 1.45 -19.81 7.31
N LYS A 425 0.33 -19.37 7.89
CA LYS A 425 -0.37 -20.12 8.96
C LYS A 425 -1.68 -20.71 8.49
N VAL A 426 -2.65 -19.88 8.09
CA VAL A 426 -3.97 -20.34 7.63
C VAL A 426 -4.17 -19.93 6.17
N PHE A 427 -3.68 -20.79 5.27
CA PHE A 427 -3.82 -20.62 3.82
C PHE A 427 -5.12 -21.29 3.35
N ASN A 428 -6.18 -20.51 3.20
CA ASN A 428 -7.46 -21.00 2.69
C ASN A 428 -7.43 -21.12 1.15
N PRO A 429 -8.25 -22.02 0.58
CA PRO A 429 -8.41 -22.09 -0.87
C PRO A 429 -8.86 -20.76 -1.45
N SER A 430 -8.15 -20.30 -2.48
CA SER A 430 -8.55 -19.19 -3.34
C SER A 430 -9.87 -19.52 -4.05
N MET A 431 -10.66 -18.50 -4.34
CA MET A 431 -12.01 -18.68 -4.91
C MET A 431 -12.09 -18.08 -6.29
N ILE A 432 -12.55 -18.87 -7.28
CA ILE A 432 -12.87 -18.39 -8.63
C ILE A 432 -14.31 -18.78 -8.93
N MET A 433 -15.26 -17.84 -8.89
CA MET A 433 -16.69 -18.19 -8.94
C MET A 433 -17.49 -17.24 -9.82
N GLY A 434 -18.19 -17.78 -10.81
CA GLY A 434 -19.31 -17.09 -11.45
C GLY A 434 -20.56 -17.15 -10.57
N TYR A 435 -21.53 -16.27 -10.83
CA TYR A 435 -22.76 -16.19 -10.04
C TYR A 435 -23.84 -17.14 -10.57
N ASP A 436 -24.05 -17.13 -11.88
CA ASP A 436 -24.97 -18.00 -12.61
C ASP A 436 -24.49 -18.17 -14.07
N ARG A 437 -25.27 -18.86 -14.90
CA ARG A 437 -24.97 -19.10 -16.32
C ARG A 437 -24.81 -17.84 -17.17
N ASP A 438 -25.40 -16.72 -16.74
CA ASP A 438 -25.42 -15.45 -17.46
C ASP A 438 -24.37 -14.47 -16.88
N ARG A 439 -23.86 -14.73 -15.67
CA ARG A 439 -22.94 -13.90 -14.88
C ARG A 439 -21.66 -14.64 -14.51
N MET A 440 -20.96 -15.08 -15.55
CA MET A 440 -19.81 -15.97 -15.45
C MET A 440 -18.49 -15.26 -15.11
N VAL A 441 -17.51 -16.06 -14.70
CA VAL A 441 -16.09 -15.68 -14.72
C VAL A 441 -15.43 -16.37 -15.91
N LYS A 442 -14.82 -15.62 -16.84
CA LYS A 442 -14.31 -16.15 -18.12
C LYS A 442 -12.85 -15.82 -18.38
N ASN A 443 -12.12 -16.75 -19.01
CA ASN A 443 -10.76 -16.53 -19.52
C ASN A 443 -9.79 -16.03 -18.43
N ILE A 444 -9.65 -16.83 -17.36
CA ILE A 444 -8.67 -16.59 -16.31
C ILE A 444 -7.44 -17.45 -16.62
N THR A 445 -6.29 -16.83 -16.82
CA THR A 445 -5.05 -17.56 -17.11
C THR A 445 -4.02 -17.28 -16.05
N PHE A 446 -3.54 -18.34 -15.40
CA PHE A 446 -2.33 -18.33 -14.59
C PHE A 446 -1.15 -18.80 -15.45
N GLU A 447 -0.10 -18.01 -15.52
CA GLU A 447 1.16 -18.32 -16.20
C GLU A 447 2.29 -18.25 -15.16
N ASN A 448 2.99 -19.35 -14.95
CA ASN A 448 4.06 -19.46 -13.96
C ASN A 448 3.60 -19.06 -12.53
N LEU A 449 2.42 -19.55 -12.13
CA LEU A 449 1.96 -19.48 -10.74
C LEU A 449 2.80 -20.46 -9.91
N ARG A 450 3.45 -19.96 -8.86
CA ARG A 450 4.26 -20.76 -7.93
C ARG A 450 3.64 -20.80 -6.54
N ILE A 451 3.40 -21.99 -6.02
CA ILE A 451 2.93 -22.21 -4.64
C ILE A 451 3.97 -23.05 -3.92
N GLY A 452 4.65 -22.48 -2.94
CA GLY A 452 5.84 -23.09 -2.36
C GLY A 452 6.93 -23.26 -3.43
N GLU A 453 7.44 -24.47 -3.60
CA GLU A 453 8.49 -24.78 -4.59
C GLU A 453 7.93 -25.15 -5.98
N GLU A 454 6.63 -25.46 -6.05
CA GLU A 454 6.00 -26.04 -7.24
C GLU A 454 5.43 -24.97 -8.17
N ILE A 455 5.56 -25.18 -9.48
CA ILE A 455 4.90 -24.36 -10.52
C ILE A 455 3.62 -25.07 -10.95
N MET A 456 2.50 -24.35 -10.94
CA MET A 456 1.19 -24.88 -11.28
C MET A 456 0.96 -24.85 -12.80
N HIS A 457 0.67 -26.00 -13.43
CA HIS A 457 0.45 -26.10 -14.88
C HIS A 457 -0.37 -27.34 -15.31
N GLU A 458 -0.96 -27.31 -16.51
CA GLU A 458 -1.80 -28.40 -17.05
C GLU A 458 -1.09 -29.77 -17.14
N GLU A 459 0.21 -29.77 -17.42
CA GLU A 459 1.00 -31.01 -17.60
C GLU A 459 1.42 -31.68 -16.28
N MET A 460 1.02 -31.15 -15.10
CA MET A 460 1.39 -31.76 -13.82
C MET A 460 0.81 -33.19 -13.70
N PRO A 461 1.57 -34.17 -13.15
CA PRO A 461 1.09 -35.53 -12.95
C PRO A 461 -0.14 -35.56 -12.04
N LYS A 462 -1.26 -36.09 -12.54
CA LYS A 462 -2.51 -36.21 -11.78
C LYS A 462 -3.41 -37.33 -12.30
N PRO A 463 -4.31 -37.89 -11.46
CA PRO A 463 -5.34 -38.82 -11.92
C PRO A 463 -6.22 -38.18 -13.01
N ARG A 464 -6.73 -38.98 -13.95
CA ARG A 464 -7.53 -38.49 -15.09
C ARG A 464 -8.81 -37.72 -14.73
N TRP A 465 -9.29 -37.86 -13.49
CA TRP A 465 -10.52 -37.21 -12.99
C TRP A 465 -10.23 -36.02 -12.07
N TYR A 466 -8.96 -35.66 -11.88
CA TYR A 466 -8.53 -34.45 -11.17
C TYR A 466 -8.22 -33.33 -12.19
N MET A 467 -8.56 -32.11 -11.81
CA MET A 467 -8.15 -30.88 -12.48
C MET A 467 -6.86 -30.32 -11.85
N VAL A 468 -6.23 -29.30 -12.44
CA VAL A 468 -5.04 -28.68 -11.84
C VAL A 468 -5.40 -27.97 -10.54
N ASP A 469 -6.55 -27.28 -10.51
CA ASP A 469 -7.06 -26.58 -9.34
C ASP A 469 -7.37 -27.50 -8.16
N ASP A 470 -7.55 -28.82 -8.35
CA ASP A 470 -7.63 -29.78 -7.24
C ASP A 470 -6.28 -29.99 -6.52
N LEU A 471 -5.17 -29.61 -7.16
CA LEU A 471 -3.81 -29.71 -6.63
C LEU A 471 -3.28 -28.38 -6.08
N VAL A 472 -4.00 -27.30 -6.36
CA VAL A 472 -3.73 -25.96 -5.85
C VAL A 472 -4.76 -25.68 -4.76
N PRO A 473 -4.48 -24.86 -3.75
CA PRO A 473 -5.54 -24.33 -2.89
C PRO A 473 -6.41 -23.33 -3.68
N ILE A 474 -7.21 -23.82 -4.65
CA ILE A 474 -8.16 -23.07 -5.48
C ILE A 474 -9.46 -23.87 -5.58
N PHE A 475 -10.60 -23.18 -5.50
CA PHE A 475 -11.91 -23.71 -5.85
C PHE A 475 -12.51 -22.92 -7.00
N ALA A 476 -12.94 -23.64 -8.05
CA ALA A 476 -13.68 -23.07 -9.18
C ALA A 476 -15.08 -23.71 -9.30
N ASN A 477 -16.13 -22.90 -9.48
CA ASN A 477 -17.50 -23.41 -9.64
C ASN A 477 -17.91 -23.63 -11.11
N GLU A 478 -19.10 -24.17 -11.33
CA GLU A 478 -19.66 -24.50 -12.65
C GLU A 478 -19.92 -23.30 -13.58
N HIS A 479 -19.74 -22.08 -13.07
CA HIS A 479 -19.92 -20.83 -13.80
C HIS A 479 -18.58 -20.16 -14.18
N VAL A 480 -17.48 -20.92 -14.07
CA VAL A 480 -16.15 -20.54 -14.56
C VAL A 480 -15.89 -21.20 -15.91
N GLU A 481 -15.45 -20.39 -16.89
CA GLU A 481 -15.11 -20.86 -18.24
C GLU A 481 -13.70 -20.41 -18.63
N GLY A 482 -12.89 -21.32 -19.19
CA GLY A 482 -11.58 -20.96 -19.72
C GLY A 482 -10.51 -20.64 -18.66
N LEU A 483 -10.62 -21.23 -17.46
CA LEU A 483 -9.53 -21.27 -16.47
C LEU A 483 -8.37 -22.11 -17.00
N LYS A 484 -7.15 -21.58 -16.98
CA LYS A 484 -5.94 -22.25 -17.53
C LYS A 484 -4.73 -22.04 -16.63
N PHE A 485 -3.89 -23.07 -16.51
CA PHE A 485 -2.59 -23.01 -15.83
C PHE A 485 -1.44 -23.36 -16.78
N ARG A 486 -0.49 -22.44 -16.98
CA ARG A 486 0.58 -22.59 -17.97
C ARG A 486 1.95 -22.35 -17.36
N LYS A 487 2.98 -22.96 -17.94
CA LYS A 487 4.37 -22.51 -17.79
C LYS A 487 4.63 -21.34 -18.73
N SER A 488 5.53 -20.44 -18.34
CA SER A 488 6.14 -19.51 -19.30
C SER A 488 6.91 -20.32 -20.35
N ALA A 489 6.92 -19.87 -21.60
CA ALA A 489 7.88 -20.40 -22.57
C ALA A 489 9.30 -20.08 -22.09
N GLU A 490 10.22 -21.04 -22.20
CA GLU A 490 11.64 -20.86 -21.89
C GLU A 490 12.32 -19.79 -22.75
#